data_AF-A0A8J2LW61-F1
#
_entry.id   AF-A0A8J2LW61-F1
#
_cell.length_a   1.000
_cell.length_b   1.000
_cell.length_c   1.000
_cell.angle_alpha   90.00
_cell.angle_beta   90.00
_cell.angle_gamma   90.00
#
_symmetry.space_group_name_H-M   'P 1'
#
loop_
_entity.id
_entity.type
_entity.pdbx_description
1 polymer ?
#
loop_
_entity_poly.entity_id
_entity_poly.type
_entity_poly.pdbx_seq_one_letter_code
_entity_poly.pdbx_strand_id
1 'polypeptide(L)'
;MDVCIIIKACNFAAERHRLQRRKDAAQTPYINHPIGVASILTSEAGVIDSATIAAALLHDTVEDTDTTFEEISGLFGEEISRIVQECTDDKSLPVSVRKQLQVENAAGHSHKAKLVHLADKLYNLRDLERELKGTNEVLEIALDDVINRYLCKC
;
A
#
# COMPACT_ATOMS: atom_id res chain seq x y z
N MET A 1 2.69 11.58 16.38
CA MET A 1 3.37 10.97 15.23
C MET A 1 4.83 10.78 15.59
N ASP A 2 5.27 9.54 15.74
CA ASP A 2 6.68 9.16 15.82
C ASP A 2 7.30 9.24 14.42
N VAL A 3 8.23 10.18 14.24
CA VAL A 3 8.93 10.41 12.96
C VAL A 3 10.08 9.43 12.78
N CYS A 4 10.70 8.97 13.87
CA CYS A 4 11.84 8.05 13.81
C CYS A 4 11.42 6.71 13.21
N ILE A 5 10.26 6.17 13.60
CA ILE A 5 9.75 4.90 13.05
C ILE A 5 9.43 5.03 11.56
N ILE A 6 8.90 6.18 11.12
CA ILE A 6 8.54 6.44 9.71
C ILE A 6 9.80 6.54 8.85
N ILE A 7 10.81 7.29 9.29
CA ILE A 7 12.09 7.39 8.57
C ILE A 7 12.77 6.02 8.49
N LYS A 8 12.75 5.25 9.59
CA LYS A 8 13.30 3.89 9.62
C LYS A 8 12.58 2.97 8.62
N ALA A 9 11.25 3.01 8.58
CA ALA A 9 10.45 2.21 7.66
C ALA A 9 10.72 2.59 6.20
N CYS A 10 10.78 3.90 5.90
CA CYS A 10 11.10 4.40 4.56
C CYS A 10 12.48 3.93 4.09
N ASN A 11 13.50 4.08 4.93
CA ASN A 11 14.86 3.61 4.61
C ASN A 11 14.92 2.09 4.40
N PHE A 12 14.23 1.33 5.25
CA PHE A 12 14.17 -0.13 5.11
C PHE A 12 13.49 -0.56 3.81
N ALA A 13 12.33 0.02 3.49
CA ALA A 13 11.63 -0.23 2.23
C ALA A 13 12.49 0.13 1.01
N ALA A 14 13.20 1.26 1.07
CA ALA A 14 14.09 1.70 0.00
C ALA A 14 15.21 0.69 -0.26
N GLU A 15 15.80 0.14 0.80
CA GLU A 15 16.86 -0.87 0.69
C GLU A 15 16.31 -2.20 0.13
N ARG A 16 15.15 -2.64 0.62
CA ARG A 16 14.51 -3.89 0.17
C ARG A 16 14.07 -3.83 -1.30
N HIS A 17 13.53 -2.71 -1.73
CA HIS A 17 13.05 -2.50 -3.09
C HIS A 17 14.10 -1.86 -4.03
N ARG A 18 15.38 -1.76 -3.63
CA ARG A 18 16.42 -1.01 -4.37
C ARG A 18 16.58 -1.43 -5.84
N LEU A 19 16.37 -2.73 -6.13
CA LEU A 19 16.47 -3.29 -7.48
C LEU A 19 15.12 -3.42 -8.19
N GLN A 20 14.02 -3.22 -7.48
CA GLN A 20 12.68 -3.36 -8.05
C GLN A 20 12.28 -2.10 -8.82
N ARG A 21 11.50 -2.28 -9.88
CA ARG A 21 10.95 -1.22 -10.72
C ARG A 21 9.45 -1.40 -10.89
N ARG A 22 8.75 -0.28 -11.09
CA ARG A 22 7.36 -0.25 -11.53
C ARG A 22 7.27 -0.78 -12.96
N LYS A 23 6.07 -1.21 -13.36
CA LYS A 23 5.80 -1.79 -14.69
C LYS A 23 5.46 -0.74 -15.75
N ASP A 24 5.70 0.52 -15.43
CA ASP A 24 5.52 1.65 -16.31
C ASP A 24 6.64 1.71 -17.37
N ALA A 25 6.38 2.46 -18.44
CA ALA A 25 7.33 2.62 -19.55
C ALA A 25 8.68 3.22 -19.10
N ALA A 26 8.67 4.08 -18.07
CA ALA A 26 9.87 4.71 -17.55
C ALA A 26 10.65 3.83 -16.56
N GLN A 27 10.13 2.66 -16.18
CA GLN A 27 10.73 1.78 -15.16
C GLN A 27 11.05 2.57 -13.89
N THR A 28 10.04 3.26 -13.35
CA THR A 28 10.20 4.10 -12.17
C THR A 28 10.65 3.25 -10.97
N PRO A 29 11.59 3.72 -10.11
CA PRO A 29 12.00 2.99 -8.91
C PRO A 29 10.80 2.60 -8.02
N TYR A 30 10.73 1.34 -7.59
CA TYR A 30 9.53 0.83 -6.90
C TYR A 30 9.24 1.55 -5.58
N ILE A 31 10.27 2.02 -4.87
CA ILE A 31 10.13 2.77 -3.61
C ILE A 31 9.19 3.98 -3.71
N ASN A 32 9.01 4.54 -4.92
CA ASN A 32 8.07 5.64 -5.14
C ASN A 32 6.62 5.25 -4.85
N HIS A 33 6.27 3.98 -5.01
CA HIS A 33 4.93 3.46 -4.71
C HIS A 33 4.65 3.44 -3.20
N PRO A 34 5.40 2.74 -2.34
CA PRO A 34 5.16 2.79 -0.90
C PRO A 34 5.18 4.22 -0.33
N ILE A 35 6.06 5.09 -0.81
CA ILE A 35 6.08 6.52 -0.44
C ILE A 35 4.78 7.22 -0.86
N GLY A 36 4.31 6.96 -2.08
CA GLY A 36 3.07 7.52 -2.59
C GLY A 36 1.83 7.05 -1.85
N VAL A 37 1.75 5.77 -1.49
CA VAL A 37 0.69 5.21 -0.63
C VAL A 37 0.70 5.91 0.74
N ALA A 38 1.86 6.04 1.37
CA ALA A 38 1.99 6.76 2.63
C ALA A 38 1.58 8.25 2.49
N SER A 39 1.93 8.89 1.37
CA SER A 39 1.55 10.27 1.08
C SER A 39 0.04 10.45 0.95
N ILE A 40 -0.67 9.52 0.30
CA ILE A 40 -2.15 9.54 0.21
C ILE A 40 -2.76 9.49 1.61
N LEU A 41 -2.27 8.59 2.46
CA LEU A 41 -2.76 8.46 3.84
C LEU A 41 -2.59 9.76 4.63
N THR A 42 -1.43 10.40 4.54
CA THR A 42 -1.14 11.60 5.32
C THR A 42 -1.80 12.86 4.76
N SER A 43 -1.80 13.02 3.43
CA SER A 43 -2.17 14.28 2.76
C SER A 43 -3.64 14.35 2.38
N GLU A 44 -4.28 13.22 2.11
CA GLU A 44 -5.67 13.17 1.63
C GLU A 44 -6.60 12.54 2.67
N ALA A 45 -6.19 11.46 3.33
CA ALA A 45 -7.00 10.79 4.35
C ALA A 45 -6.79 11.34 5.78
N GLY A 46 -5.85 12.27 5.98
CA GLY A 46 -5.60 12.90 7.29
C GLY A 46 -5.07 11.95 8.37
N VAL A 47 -4.45 10.83 7.99
CA VAL A 47 -3.92 9.83 8.92
C VAL A 47 -2.66 10.36 9.60
N ILE A 48 -2.65 10.35 10.94
CA ILE A 48 -1.49 10.76 11.78
C ILE A 48 -0.90 9.61 12.61
N ASP A 49 -1.48 8.42 12.50
CA ASP A 49 -1.04 7.21 13.22
C ASP A 49 0.24 6.63 12.60
N SER A 50 1.33 6.64 13.36
CA SER A 50 2.65 6.25 12.86
C SER A 50 2.76 4.78 12.49
N ALA A 51 2.04 3.89 13.19
CA ALA A 51 2.05 2.47 12.85
C ALA A 51 1.39 2.22 11.48
N THR A 52 0.28 2.90 11.20
CA THR A 52 -0.41 2.82 9.90
C THR A 52 0.46 3.37 8.77
N ILE A 53 1.12 4.53 8.97
CA ILE A 53 2.00 5.13 7.96
C ILE A 53 3.24 4.26 7.72
N ALA A 54 3.85 3.73 8.79
CA ALA A 54 4.99 2.82 8.67
C ALA A 54 4.60 1.52 7.96
N ALA A 55 3.44 0.94 8.27
CA ALA A 55 2.93 -0.24 7.57
C ALA A 55 2.68 0.04 6.08
N ALA A 56 2.18 1.23 5.72
CA ALA A 56 2.03 1.63 4.32
C ALA A 56 3.38 1.70 3.58
N LEU A 57 4.45 2.16 4.22
CA LEU A 57 5.79 2.13 3.64
C LEU A 57 6.34 0.71 3.47
N LEU A 58 5.87 -0.24 4.27
CA LEU A 58 6.38 -1.61 4.33
C LEU A 58 5.48 -2.65 3.65
N HIS A 59 4.29 -2.28 3.18
CA HIS A 59 3.22 -3.23 2.83
C HIS A 59 3.62 -4.29 1.80
N ASP A 60 4.45 -3.93 0.82
CA ASP A 60 4.93 -4.85 -0.22
C ASP A 60 6.25 -5.55 0.12
N THR A 61 6.90 -5.22 1.24
CA THR A 61 8.24 -5.74 1.53
C THR A 61 8.25 -7.25 1.71
N VAL A 62 7.25 -7.82 2.40
CA VAL A 62 7.14 -9.27 2.58
C VAL A 62 6.65 -9.96 1.30
N GLU A 63 5.79 -9.28 0.53
CA GLU A 63 5.21 -9.84 -0.70
C GLU A 63 6.22 -9.94 -1.86
N ASP A 64 7.10 -8.94 -2.00
CA ASP A 64 7.96 -8.77 -3.19
C ASP A 64 9.47 -8.85 -2.90
N THR A 65 9.89 -9.10 -1.66
CA THR A 65 11.31 -9.17 -1.27
C THR A 65 11.57 -10.31 -0.28
N ASP A 66 12.84 -10.57 0.07
CA ASP A 66 13.22 -11.59 1.06
C ASP A 66 12.95 -11.17 2.52
N THR A 67 11.97 -10.29 2.76
CA THR A 67 11.62 -9.79 4.11
C THR A 67 10.64 -10.76 4.77
N THR A 68 10.77 -10.97 6.09
CA THR A 68 9.82 -11.81 6.85
C THR A 68 9.04 -11.00 7.88
N PHE A 69 7.89 -11.53 8.33
CA PHE A 69 7.10 -10.89 9.38
C PHE A 69 7.87 -10.80 10.71
N GLU A 70 8.70 -11.80 11.02
CA GLU A 70 9.53 -11.80 12.23
C GLU A 70 10.57 -10.67 12.19
N GLU A 71 11.14 -10.40 11.01
CA GLU A 71 12.04 -9.27 10.82
C GLU A 71 11.31 -7.93 11.04
N ILE A 72 10.10 -7.79 10.46
CA ILE A 72 9.29 -6.59 10.67
C ILE A 72 8.92 -6.42 12.15
N SER A 73 8.49 -7.48 12.82
CA SER A 73 8.16 -7.44 14.26
C SER A 73 9.38 -7.06 15.10
N GLY A 74 10.56 -7.63 14.81
CA GLY A 74 11.80 -7.31 15.53
C GLY A 74 12.29 -5.87 15.33
N LEU A 75 12.08 -5.30 14.14
CA LEU A 75 12.56 -3.94 13.82
C LEU A 75 11.54 -2.84 14.13
N PHE A 76 10.25 -3.11 13.97
CA PHE A 76 9.19 -2.10 14.00
C PHE A 76 8.10 -2.40 15.04
N GLY A 77 8.07 -3.62 15.58
CA GLY A 77 7.11 -4.05 16.60
C GLY A 77 5.92 -4.84 16.02
N GLU A 78 5.30 -5.61 16.90
CA GLU A 78 4.17 -6.50 16.65
C GLU A 78 2.96 -5.82 15.99
N GLU A 79 2.71 -4.55 16.31
CA GLU A 79 1.58 -3.83 15.73
C GLU A 79 1.78 -3.59 14.23
N ILE A 80 2.94 -3.07 13.83
CA ILE A 80 3.26 -2.81 12.42
C ILE A 80 3.32 -4.13 11.65
N SER A 81 3.94 -5.16 12.22
CA SER A 81 3.98 -6.50 11.61
C SER A 81 2.60 -7.07 11.31
N ARG A 82 1.64 -6.93 12.24
CA ARG A 82 0.27 -7.39 12.02
C ARG A 82 -0.42 -6.64 10.89
N ILE A 83 -0.28 -5.31 10.81
CA ILE A 83 -0.86 -4.52 9.73
C ILE A 83 -0.26 -4.95 8.37
N VAL A 84 1.06 -5.14 8.30
CA VAL A 84 1.75 -5.60 7.08
C VAL A 84 1.26 -6.99 6.68
N GLN A 85 1.06 -7.90 7.63
CA GLN A 85 0.51 -9.23 7.39
C GLN A 85 -0.90 -9.18 6.78
N GLU A 86 -1.78 -8.32 7.28
CA GLU A 86 -3.12 -8.10 6.70
C GLU A 86 -3.08 -7.47 5.31
N CYS A 87 -1.94 -6.87 4.91
CA CYS A 87 -1.73 -6.27 3.60
C CYS A 87 -1.04 -7.18 2.60
N THR A 88 -0.49 -8.32 3.04
CA THR A 88 0.32 -9.22 2.22
C THR A 88 -0.53 -10.31 1.59
N ASP A 89 -0.47 -10.47 0.26
CA ASP A 89 -1.09 -11.60 -0.41
C ASP A 89 -0.19 -12.86 -0.38
N ASP A 90 -0.82 -14.04 -0.38
CA ASP A 90 -0.11 -15.30 -0.62
C ASP A 90 0.24 -15.46 -2.11
N LYS A 91 1.50 -15.15 -2.48
CA LYS A 91 2.03 -15.26 -3.85
C LYS A 91 2.06 -16.69 -4.40
N SER A 92 1.87 -17.73 -3.58
CA SER A 92 1.76 -19.11 -4.05
C SER A 92 0.44 -19.39 -4.79
N LEU A 93 -0.57 -18.54 -4.58
CA LEU A 93 -1.89 -18.67 -5.19
C LEU A 93 -1.99 -17.96 -6.56
N PRO A 94 -2.84 -18.47 -7.47
CA PRO A 94 -3.14 -17.78 -8.72
C PRO A 94 -3.69 -16.37 -8.50
N VAL A 95 -3.37 -15.44 -9.40
CA VAL A 95 -3.80 -14.02 -9.31
C VAL A 95 -5.31 -13.87 -9.15
N SER A 96 -6.11 -14.68 -9.83
CA SER A 96 -7.58 -14.66 -9.71
C SER A 96 -8.04 -15.00 -8.29
N VAL A 97 -7.41 -15.99 -7.66
CA VAL A 97 -7.70 -16.43 -6.30
C VAL A 97 -7.28 -15.35 -5.29
N ARG A 98 -6.09 -14.76 -5.46
CA ARG A 98 -5.62 -13.65 -4.60
C ARG A 98 -6.60 -12.47 -4.64
N LYS A 99 -7.04 -12.07 -5.83
CA LYS A 99 -8.04 -10.99 -5.99
C LYS A 99 -9.38 -11.33 -5.34
N GLN A 100 -9.83 -12.57 -5.43
CA GLN A 100 -11.06 -13.01 -4.77
C GLN A 100 -10.91 -12.95 -3.24
N LEU A 101 -9.80 -13.46 -2.70
CA LEU A 101 -9.51 -13.44 -1.27
C LEU A 101 -9.39 -12.01 -0.71
N GLN A 102 -8.83 -11.06 -1.47
CA GLN A 102 -8.80 -9.66 -1.05
C GLN A 102 -10.21 -9.10 -0.82
N VAL A 103 -11.20 -9.48 -1.64
CA VAL A 103 -12.59 -9.04 -1.47
C VAL A 103 -13.27 -9.74 -0.29
N GLU A 104 -13.08 -11.05 -0.17
CA GLU A 104 -13.68 -11.86 0.90
C GLU A 104 -13.14 -11.48 2.28
N ASN A 105 -11.82 -11.26 2.39
CA ASN A 105 -11.15 -10.93 3.65
C ASN A 105 -11.27 -9.44 4.01
N ALA A 106 -11.63 -8.56 3.07
CA ALA A 106 -11.69 -7.12 3.29
C ALA A 106 -12.51 -6.73 4.53
N ALA A 107 -13.62 -7.42 4.81
CA ALA A 107 -14.46 -7.12 5.96
C ALA A 107 -13.75 -7.41 7.30
N GLY A 108 -12.92 -8.46 7.35
CA GLY A 108 -12.20 -8.92 8.53
C GLY A 108 -10.96 -8.12 8.88
N HIS A 109 -10.41 -7.36 7.93
CA HIS A 109 -9.23 -6.53 8.18
C HIS A 109 -9.48 -5.42 9.22
N SER A 110 -8.43 -5.11 9.98
CA SER A 110 -8.38 -3.98 10.90
C SER A 110 -8.59 -2.66 10.15
N HIS A 111 -9.05 -1.63 10.86
CA HIS A 111 -9.25 -0.31 10.27
C HIS A 111 -7.94 0.24 9.66
N LYS A 112 -6.80 -0.01 10.32
CA LYS A 112 -5.47 0.40 9.85
C LYS A 112 -5.10 -0.29 8.54
N ALA A 113 -5.28 -1.61 8.45
CA ALA A 113 -5.02 -2.35 7.21
C ALA A 113 -5.97 -1.92 6.07
N LYS A 114 -7.25 -1.66 6.37
CA LYS A 114 -8.21 -1.12 5.38
C LYS A 114 -7.76 0.22 4.79
N LEU A 115 -7.25 1.13 5.61
CA LEU A 115 -6.69 2.40 5.13
C LEU A 115 -5.52 2.17 4.17
N VAL A 116 -4.58 1.29 4.53
CA VAL A 116 -3.42 0.96 3.68
C VAL A 116 -3.88 0.37 2.35
N HIS A 117 -4.81 -0.60 2.36
CA HIS A 117 -5.38 -1.19 1.15
C HIS A 117 -6.04 -0.15 0.24
N LEU A 118 -6.85 0.76 0.82
CA LEU A 118 -7.52 1.79 0.03
C LEU A 118 -6.52 2.76 -0.61
N ALA A 119 -5.50 3.17 0.14
CA ALA A 119 -4.44 4.05 -0.38
C ALA A 119 -3.60 3.35 -1.47
N ASP A 120 -3.28 2.06 -1.31
CA ASP A 120 -2.60 1.25 -2.33
C ASP A 120 -3.43 1.19 -3.62
N LYS A 121 -4.71 0.87 -3.51
CA LYS A 121 -5.61 0.78 -4.68
C LYS A 121 -5.77 2.15 -5.36
N LEU A 122 -5.92 3.23 -4.59
CA LEU A 122 -6.01 4.59 -5.13
C LEU A 122 -4.71 5.00 -5.85
N TYR A 123 -3.55 4.69 -5.29
CA TYR A 123 -2.26 4.98 -5.93
C TYR A 123 -2.13 4.23 -7.27
N ASN A 124 -2.45 2.93 -7.28
CA ASN A 124 -2.37 2.11 -8.48
C ASN A 124 -3.35 2.54 -9.58
N LEU A 125 -4.57 2.98 -9.21
CA LEU A 125 -5.53 3.52 -10.18
C LEU A 125 -5.04 4.84 -10.80
N ARG A 126 -4.43 5.72 -10.00
CA ARG A 126 -3.82 6.97 -10.50
C ARG A 126 -2.59 6.73 -11.36
N ASP A 127 -1.81 5.69 -11.07
CA ASP A 127 -0.69 5.27 -11.94
C ASP A 127 -1.22 4.77 -13.29
N LEU A 128 -2.26 3.94 -13.28
CA LEU A 128 -2.90 3.47 -14.50
C LEU A 128 -3.45 4.64 -15.33
N GLU A 129 -4.13 5.61 -14.70
CA GLU A 129 -4.60 6.82 -15.35
C GLU A 129 -3.46 7.63 -16.00
N ARG A 130 -2.32 7.79 -15.30
CA ARG A 130 -1.14 8.49 -15.83
C ARG A 130 -0.57 7.80 -17.07
N GLU A 131 -0.52 6.48 -17.07
CA GLU A 131 -0.08 5.68 -18.22
C GLU A 131 -1.05 5.75 -19.40
N LEU A 132 -2.35 5.79 -19.11
CA LEU A 132 -3.43 5.82 -20.10
C LEU A 132 -3.69 7.20 -20.71
N LYS A 133 -2.85 8.22 -20.46
CA LYS A 133 -2.98 9.57 -21.03
C LYS A 133 -3.07 9.50 -22.56
N GLY A 134 -4.33 9.44 -23.00
CA GLY A 134 -4.80 9.03 -24.31
C GLY A 134 -6.33 8.96 -24.38
N THR A 135 -7.05 8.54 -23.32
CA THR A 135 -8.50 8.77 -23.06
C THR A 135 -8.99 7.92 -21.88
N ASN A 136 -9.75 8.48 -20.92
CA ASN A 136 -11.01 7.90 -20.43
C ASN A 136 -11.61 8.67 -19.23
N GLU A 137 -12.68 9.45 -19.49
CA GLU A 137 -13.60 9.96 -18.45
C GLU A 137 -14.14 8.83 -17.54
N VAL A 138 -14.19 7.59 -18.05
CA VAL A 138 -14.62 6.40 -17.28
C VAL A 138 -13.67 6.07 -16.12
N LEU A 139 -12.37 6.35 -16.24
CA LEU A 139 -11.40 6.12 -15.17
C LEU A 139 -11.53 7.16 -14.07
N GLU A 140 -11.72 8.44 -14.42
CA GLU A 140 -12.00 9.51 -13.46
C GLU A 140 -13.28 9.19 -12.65
N ILE A 141 -14.36 8.74 -13.31
CA ILE A 141 -15.60 8.33 -12.63
C ILE A 141 -15.37 7.13 -11.70
N ALA A 142 -14.58 6.13 -12.12
CA ALA A 142 -14.28 4.96 -11.27
C ALA A 142 -13.41 5.32 -10.06
N LEU A 143 -12.46 6.24 -10.23
CA LEU A 143 -11.64 6.81 -9.16
C LEU A 143 -12.51 7.55 -8.15
N ASP A 144 -13.42 8.41 -8.62
CA ASP A 144 -14.33 9.17 -7.76
C ASP A 144 -15.32 8.26 -7.00
N ASP A 145 -15.81 7.18 -7.61
CA ASP A 145 -16.71 6.23 -6.91
C ASP A 145 -15.98 5.45 -5.81
N VAL A 146 -14.71 5.05 -6.04
CA VAL A 146 -13.87 4.40 -5.01
C VAL A 146 -13.60 5.37 -3.86
N ILE A 147 -13.23 6.62 -4.16
CA ILE A 147 -13.01 7.65 -3.14
C ILE A 147 -14.31 7.89 -2.34
N ASN A 148 -15.44 8.11 -3.02
CA ASN A 148 -16.70 8.47 -2.37
C ASN A 148 -17.32 7.32 -1.56
N ARG A 149 -17.23 6.07 -2.02
CA ARG A 149 -17.79 4.92 -1.27
C ARG A 149 -17.01 4.56 -0.04
N TYR A 150 -15.68 4.75 -0.05
CA TYR A 150 -14.81 4.16 0.94
C TYR A 150 -14.05 5.17 1.81
N LEU A 151 -13.94 6.44 1.40
CA LEU A 151 -13.19 7.47 2.14
C LEU A 151 -14.07 8.61 2.70
N CYS A 152 -15.23 8.93 2.08
CA CYS A 152 -16.10 10.05 2.49
C CYS A 152 -17.26 9.70 3.43
N LYS A 153 -17.28 8.52 4.06
CA LYS A 153 -18.25 8.20 5.13
C LYS A 153 -17.60 8.26 6.50
N CYS A 154 -17.32 9.48 6.94
CA CYS A 154 -17.19 9.87 8.35
C CYS A 154 -18.18 11.01 8.60
#